data_AF-A0A958IA62-F1
#
_entry.id   AF-A0A958IA62-F1
#
_cell.length_a   1.000
_cell.length_b   1.000
_cell.length_c   1.000
_cell.angle_alpha   90.00
_cell.angle_beta   90.00
_cell.angle_gamma   90.00
#
_symmetry.space_group_name_H-M   'P 1'
#
loop_
_entity.id
_entity.type
_entity.pdbx_description
1 polymer ?
#
loop_
_entity_poly.entity_id
_entity_poly.type
_entity_poly.pdbx_seq_one_letter_code
_entity_poly.pdbx_strand_id
1 'polypeptide(L)'
;MNEIRNRRGQRERYLKHSLRYLAGRIPDLESQTTRWAYLRLLVFVGGLGSGIVLRWVHEPLSWSILALSLVLFFWLSRRFAVAEASLQKHRVWERLQKAQLGRLNLDWQAIPEEKVVPAVPDHPFDSDLDITGKNSLHRLLDLSISREGSHLLAGWLRQTHPDPEETRQRQAVVRELRDRPGFCNHFQLAYYLSGDHHFSAARLRDILREDPLLDNAGRSLAGAVILTVTNALLAVLTLAEILPVKWLGLSVGIYAIYYLWHTPLFRSAFEKAMELEVQLGSI
;
A
#
# COMPACT_ATOMS: atom_id res chain seq x y z
N MET A 1 -15.23 9.67 -35.54
CA MET A 1 -15.50 8.24 -35.25
C MET A 1 -14.24 7.36 -35.29
N ASN A 2 -13.37 7.50 -36.31
CA ASN A 2 -12.12 6.72 -36.42
C ASN A 2 -11.11 6.95 -35.27
N GLU A 3 -10.97 8.19 -34.80
CA GLU A 3 -10.02 8.50 -33.72
C GLU A 3 -10.40 7.86 -32.38
N ILE A 4 -11.68 7.89 -32.01
CA ILE A 4 -12.20 7.25 -30.79
C ILE A 4 -12.01 5.74 -30.85
N ARG A 5 -12.31 5.12 -32.01
CA ARG A 5 -12.11 3.68 -32.24
C ARG A 5 -10.63 3.29 -32.13
N ASN A 6 -9.73 4.13 -32.63
CA ASN A 6 -8.29 3.92 -32.53
C ASN A 6 -7.81 4.01 -31.06
N ARG A 7 -8.21 5.05 -30.32
CA ARG A 7 -7.86 5.23 -28.90
C ARG A 7 -8.36 4.07 -28.03
N ARG A 8 -9.58 3.59 -28.26
CA ARG A 8 -10.14 2.40 -27.57
C ARG A 8 -9.27 1.17 -27.83
N GLY A 9 -8.97 0.87 -29.10
CA GLY A 9 -8.14 -0.28 -29.46
C GLY A 9 -6.72 -0.21 -28.90
N GLN A 10 -6.11 0.97 -28.86
CA GLN A 10 -4.81 1.18 -28.23
C GLN A 10 -4.86 0.90 -26.72
N ARG A 11 -5.87 1.45 -26.02
CA ARG A 11 -6.05 1.24 -24.58
C ARG A 11 -6.30 -0.22 -24.25
N GLU A 12 -7.13 -0.91 -25.03
CA GLU A 12 -7.40 -2.34 -24.83
C GLU A 12 -6.11 -3.18 -24.99
N ARG A 13 -5.31 -2.91 -26.02
CA ARG A 13 -4.01 -3.57 -26.22
C ARG A 13 -3.06 -3.32 -25.06
N TYR A 14 -3.00 -2.09 -24.56
CA TYR A 14 -2.19 -1.72 -23.40
C TYR A 14 -2.61 -2.49 -22.14
N LEU A 15 -3.92 -2.53 -21.82
CA LEU A 15 -4.43 -3.28 -20.66
C LEU A 15 -4.13 -4.78 -20.78
N LYS A 16 -4.36 -5.38 -21.96
CA LYS A 16 -4.05 -6.81 -22.21
C LYS A 16 -2.56 -7.11 -22.12
N HIS A 17 -1.70 -6.19 -22.54
CA HIS A 17 -0.25 -6.35 -22.38
C HIS A 17 0.16 -6.28 -20.91
N SER A 18 -0.33 -5.29 -20.17
CA SER A 18 -0.12 -5.14 -18.72
C SER A 18 -0.58 -6.39 -17.95
N LEU A 19 -1.78 -6.91 -18.24
CA LEU A 19 -2.30 -8.13 -17.60
C LEU A 19 -1.44 -9.37 -17.92
N ARG A 20 -0.95 -9.52 -19.15
CA ARG A 20 -0.03 -10.62 -19.50
C ARG A 20 1.29 -10.53 -18.73
N TYR A 21 1.83 -9.32 -18.59
CA TYR A 21 3.03 -9.10 -17.78
C TYR A 21 2.79 -9.47 -16.31
N LEU A 22 1.66 -9.05 -15.73
CA LEU A 22 1.30 -9.36 -14.35
C LEU A 22 1.06 -10.86 -14.12
N ALA A 23 0.46 -11.55 -15.09
CA ALA A 23 0.22 -12.99 -15.02
C ALA A 23 1.52 -13.81 -14.90
N GLY A 24 2.62 -13.33 -15.50
CA GLY A 24 3.94 -13.93 -15.30
C GLY A 24 4.62 -13.48 -14.00
N ARG A 25 4.47 -12.20 -13.62
CA ARG A 25 5.20 -11.62 -12.49
C ARG A 25 4.63 -11.98 -11.11
N ILE A 26 3.31 -12.14 -10.98
CA ILE A 26 2.66 -12.45 -9.70
C ILE A 26 3.12 -13.80 -9.14
N PRO A 27 3.12 -14.91 -9.92
CA PRO A 27 3.63 -16.20 -9.45
C PRO A 27 5.10 -16.16 -9.01
N ASP A 28 5.95 -15.41 -9.72
CA ASP A 28 7.36 -15.23 -9.33
C ASP A 28 7.47 -14.56 -7.96
N LEU A 29 6.67 -13.51 -7.73
CA LEU A 29 6.64 -12.81 -6.44
C LEU A 29 6.07 -13.71 -5.33
N GLU A 30 5.03 -14.49 -5.61
CA GLU A 30 4.49 -15.48 -4.66
C GLU A 30 5.55 -16.50 -4.26
N SER A 31 6.29 -17.04 -5.21
CA SER A 31 7.37 -17.99 -4.93
C SER A 31 8.49 -17.37 -4.09
N GLN A 32 8.85 -16.11 -4.35
CA GLN A 32 9.86 -15.38 -3.57
C GLN A 32 9.37 -15.13 -2.14
N THR A 33 8.15 -14.63 -1.99
CA THR A 33 7.52 -14.41 -0.67
C THR A 33 7.48 -15.70 0.13
N THR A 34 7.06 -16.82 -0.47
CA THR A 34 7.00 -18.13 0.19
C THR A 34 8.40 -18.61 0.61
N ARG A 35 9.43 -18.43 -0.23
CA ARG A 35 10.83 -18.74 0.14
C ARG A 35 11.29 -17.94 1.35
N TRP A 36 11.03 -16.63 1.38
CA TRP A 36 11.38 -15.79 2.54
C TRP A 36 10.62 -16.19 3.80
N ALA A 37 9.36 -16.61 3.68
CA ALA A 37 8.57 -17.11 4.80
C ALA A 37 9.17 -18.38 5.41
N TYR A 38 9.51 -19.38 4.58
CA TYR A 38 10.15 -20.61 5.04
C TYR A 38 11.54 -20.38 5.63
N LEU A 39 12.38 -19.58 4.98
CA LEU A 39 13.72 -19.27 5.50
C LEU A 39 13.65 -18.57 6.86
N ARG A 40 12.72 -17.63 7.05
CA ARG A 40 12.50 -16.96 8.34
C ARG A 40 12.08 -17.96 9.42
N LEU A 41 11.17 -18.88 9.10
CA LEU A 41 10.72 -19.93 10.01
C LEU A 41 11.88 -20.87 10.39
N LEU A 42 12.69 -21.29 9.42
CA LEU A 42 13.85 -22.14 9.65
C LEU A 42 14.85 -21.46 10.59
N VAL A 43 15.17 -20.18 10.35
CA VAL A 43 16.07 -19.41 11.22
C VAL A 43 15.50 -19.27 12.63
N PHE A 44 14.19 -19.06 12.78
CA PHE A 44 13.55 -18.97 14.09
C PHE A 44 13.65 -20.29 14.87
N VAL A 45 13.24 -21.39 14.25
CA VAL A 45 13.23 -22.72 14.88
C VAL A 45 14.66 -23.21 15.14
N GLY A 46 15.56 -23.04 14.16
CA GLY A 46 16.97 -23.41 14.28
C GLY A 46 17.73 -22.55 15.30
N GLY A 47 17.45 -21.25 15.34
CA GLY A 47 18.02 -20.33 16.33
C GLY A 47 17.60 -20.67 17.76
N LEU A 48 16.30 -20.92 17.97
CA LEU A 48 15.78 -21.35 19.27
C LEU A 48 16.33 -22.72 19.69
N GLY A 49 16.32 -23.70 18.78
CA GLY A 49 16.82 -25.04 19.05
C GLY A 49 18.31 -25.05 19.40
N SER A 50 19.14 -24.38 18.58
CA SER A 50 20.59 -24.26 18.82
C SER A 50 20.89 -23.49 20.10
N GLY A 51 20.17 -22.41 20.39
CA GLY A 51 20.27 -21.67 21.65
C GLY A 51 20.02 -22.55 22.88
N ILE A 52 18.95 -23.34 22.86
CA ILE A 52 18.59 -24.25 23.97
C ILE A 52 19.65 -25.33 24.17
N VAL A 53 20.13 -25.97 23.10
CA VAL A 53 21.13 -27.05 23.18
C VAL A 53 22.48 -26.52 23.68
N LEU A 54 22.94 -25.39 23.15
CA LEU A 54 24.25 -24.83 23.49
C LEU A 54 24.31 -24.25 24.90
N ARG A 55 23.16 -24.00 25.53
CA ARG A 55 23.09 -23.57 26.93
C ARG A 55 23.70 -24.61 27.89
N TRP A 56 23.62 -25.89 27.54
CA TRP A 56 24.20 -26.99 28.33
C TRP A 56 25.72 -27.13 28.16
N VAL A 57 26.29 -26.51 27.13
CA VAL A 57 27.71 -26.62 26.79
C VAL A 57 28.47 -25.35 27.17
N HIS A 58 27.97 -24.18 26.76
CA HIS A 58 28.65 -22.90 26.97
C HIS A 58 27.64 -21.73 27.00
N GLU A 59 27.28 -21.29 28.20
CA GLU A 59 26.27 -20.23 28.45
C GLU A 59 26.45 -18.97 27.59
N PRO A 60 27.62 -18.30 27.52
CA PRO A 60 27.71 -17.06 26.76
C PRO A 60 27.62 -17.28 25.24
N LEU A 61 27.98 -18.47 24.74
CA LEU A 61 27.88 -18.79 23.31
C LEU A 61 26.42 -18.99 22.88
N SER A 62 25.59 -19.57 23.76
CA SER A 62 24.14 -19.71 23.55
C SER A 62 23.47 -18.35 23.34
N TRP A 63 23.77 -17.37 24.19
CA TRP A 63 23.22 -16.01 24.08
C TRP A 63 23.67 -15.30 22.80
N SER A 64 24.93 -15.47 22.38
CA SER A 64 25.42 -14.91 21.12
C SER A 64 24.70 -15.48 19.90
N ILE A 65 24.46 -16.80 19.87
CA ILE A 65 23.76 -17.46 18.76
C ILE A 65 22.28 -17.08 18.74
N LEU A 66 21.66 -16.97 19.91
CA LEU A 66 20.28 -16.51 20.03
C LEU A 66 20.14 -15.08 19.52
N ALA A 67 21.02 -14.16 19.94
CA ALA A 67 21.05 -12.78 19.45
C ALA A 67 21.26 -12.72 17.93
N LEU A 68 22.21 -13.50 17.38
CA LEU A 68 22.46 -13.56 15.94
C LEU A 68 21.24 -14.09 15.16
N SER A 69 20.61 -15.16 15.65
CA SER A 69 19.41 -15.73 15.03
C SER A 69 18.24 -14.76 15.04
N LEU A 70 18.12 -13.93 16.08
CA LEU A 70 17.12 -12.88 16.19
C LEU A 70 17.37 -11.80 15.13
N VAL A 71 18.60 -11.28 15.04
CA VAL A 71 18.97 -10.28 14.02
C VAL A 71 18.67 -10.81 12.61
N LEU A 72 19.06 -12.06 12.33
CA LEU A 72 18.80 -12.70 11.04
C LEU A 72 17.30 -12.88 10.79
N PHE A 73 16.52 -13.33 11.77
CA PHE A 73 15.07 -13.46 11.67
C PHE A 73 14.40 -12.15 11.28
N PHE A 74 14.75 -11.03 11.92
CA PHE A 74 14.15 -9.73 11.61
C PHE A 74 14.59 -9.21 10.23
N TRP A 75 15.85 -9.43 9.83
CA TRP A 75 16.31 -9.12 8.48
C TRP A 75 15.50 -9.89 7.42
N LEU A 76 15.29 -11.19 7.62
CA LEU A 76 14.43 -12.00 6.74
C LEU A 76 12.97 -11.55 6.79
N SER A 77 12.44 -11.22 7.97
CA SER A 77 11.08 -10.72 8.15
C SER A 77 10.81 -9.44 7.35
N ARG A 78 11.82 -8.59 7.20
CA ARG A 78 11.73 -7.41 6.32
C ARG A 78 11.74 -7.75 4.85
N ARG A 79 12.64 -8.64 4.42
CA ARG A 79 12.65 -9.11 3.03
C ARG A 79 11.31 -9.72 2.67
N PHE A 80 10.74 -10.51 3.57
CA PHE A 80 9.36 -11.00 3.48
C PHE A 80 8.35 -9.84 3.38
N ALA A 81 8.37 -8.87 4.29
CA ALA A 81 7.43 -7.75 4.28
C ALA A 81 7.50 -6.91 2.98
N VAL A 82 8.70 -6.67 2.46
CA VAL A 82 8.91 -5.96 1.18
C VAL A 82 8.41 -6.80 -0.01
N ALA A 83 8.69 -8.10 -0.02
CA ALA A 83 8.20 -9.01 -1.05
C ALA A 83 6.67 -9.10 -1.03
N GLU A 84 6.08 -9.22 0.16
CA GLU A 84 4.64 -9.24 0.37
C GLU A 84 3.98 -7.93 -0.06
N ALA A 85 4.53 -6.78 0.32
CA ALA A 85 4.03 -5.47 -0.12
C ALA A 85 4.06 -5.33 -1.65
N SER A 86 5.14 -5.81 -2.29
CA SER A 86 5.23 -5.85 -3.75
C SER A 86 4.15 -6.75 -4.35
N LEU A 87 3.96 -7.96 -3.83
CA LEU A 87 2.94 -8.90 -4.27
C LEU A 87 1.53 -8.29 -4.16
N GLN A 88 1.20 -7.70 -3.01
CA GLN A 88 -0.09 -7.05 -2.79
C GLN A 88 -0.31 -5.90 -3.78
N LYS A 89 0.70 -5.05 -4.01
CA LYS A 89 0.67 -3.99 -5.03
C LYS A 89 0.36 -4.54 -6.41
N HIS A 90 1.00 -5.63 -6.83
CA HIS A 90 0.77 -6.22 -8.15
C HIS A 90 -0.62 -6.86 -8.26
N ARG A 91 -1.12 -7.52 -7.21
CA ARG A 91 -2.48 -8.09 -7.17
C ARG A 91 -3.57 -7.02 -7.20
N VAL A 92 -3.38 -5.92 -6.48
CA VAL A 92 -4.31 -4.77 -6.53
C VAL A 92 -4.27 -4.14 -7.93
N TRP A 93 -3.07 -3.95 -8.48
CA TRP A 93 -2.92 -3.42 -9.83
C TRP A 93 -3.60 -4.31 -10.87
N GLU A 94 -3.41 -5.63 -10.79
CA GLU A 94 -4.08 -6.59 -11.66
C GLU A 94 -5.61 -6.48 -11.58
N ARG A 95 -6.17 -6.40 -10.36
CA ARG A 95 -7.61 -6.20 -10.15
C ARG A 95 -8.12 -4.92 -10.81
N LEU A 96 -7.41 -3.80 -10.64
CA LEU A 96 -7.75 -2.53 -11.28
C LEU A 96 -7.72 -2.64 -12.81
N GLN A 97 -6.68 -3.26 -13.38
CA GLN A 97 -6.56 -3.44 -14.84
C GLN A 97 -7.65 -4.35 -15.40
N LYS A 98 -8.00 -5.44 -14.71
CA LYS A 98 -9.12 -6.32 -15.08
C LYS A 98 -10.45 -5.56 -15.07
N ALA A 99 -10.70 -4.76 -14.04
CA ALA A 99 -11.91 -3.94 -13.93
C ALA A 99 -12.01 -2.87 -15.03
N GLN A 100 -10.88 -2.26 -15.42
CA GLN A 100 -10.83 -1.31 -16.54
C GLN A 100 -11.06 -1.99 -17.89
N LEU A 101 -10.50 -3.19 -18.09
CA LEU A 101 -10.74 -3.97 -19.30
C LEU A 101 -12.20 -4.44 -19.39
N GLY A 102 -12.78 -4.86 -18.27
CA GLY A 102 -14.19 -5.21 -18.14
C GLY A 102 -15.10 -4.06 -18.55
N ARG A 103 -14.84 -2.83 -18.07
CA ARG A 103 -15.56 -1.62 -18.48
C ARG A 103 -15.47 -1.35 -19.98
N LEU A 104 -14.28 -1.50 -20.58
CA LEU A 104 -14.11 -1.30 -22.03
C LEU A 104 -14.87 -2.33 -22.87
N ASN A 105 -15.09 -3.53 -22.32
CA ASN A 105 -15.76 -4.63 -23.01
C ASN A 105 -17.20 -4.86 -22.56
N LEU A 106 -17.70 -4.05 -21.62
CA LEU A 106 -19.00 -4.24 -20.96
C LEU A 106 -19.15 -5.63 -20.32
N ASP A 107 -18.05 -6.20 -19.82
CA ASP A 107 -18.04 -7.44 -19.05
C ASP A 107 -18.36 -7.13 -17.59
N TRP A 108 -19.63 -7.25 -17.23
CA TRP A 108 -20.13 -6.95 -15.90
C TRP A 108 -19.50 -7.83 -14.81
N GLN A 109 -19.11 -9.07 -15.11
CA GLN A 109 -18.50 -9.96 -14.11
C GLN A 109 -17.12 -9.46 -13.67
N ALA A 110 -16.40 -8.77 -14.55
CA ALA A 110 -15.10 -8.17 -14.25
C ALA A 110 -15.20 -6.81 -13.54
N ILE A 111 -16.40 -6.23 -13.40
CA ILE A 111 -16.62 -4.91 -12.79
C ILE A 111 -17.05 -5.10 -11.32
N PRO A 112 -16.44 -4.41 -10.33
CA PRO A 112 -16.85 -4.52 -8.93
C PRO A 112 -18.34 -4.21 -8.68
N GLU A 113 -18.97 -4.95 -7.76
CA GLU A 113 -20.40 -4.78 -7.37
C GLU A 113 -20.60 -3.98 -6.09
N GLU A 114 -19.55 -3.78 -5.30
CA GLU A 114 -19.59 -3.27 -3.92
C GLU A 114 -20.23 -1.87 -3.77
N LYS A 115 -20.39 -1.13 -4.87
CA LYS A 115 -20.84 0.26 -4.90
C LYS A 115 -22.15 0.46 -5.68
N VAL A 116 -22.83 -0.63 -6.05
CA VAL A 116 -24.09 -0.54 -6.80
C VAL A 116 -25.14 0.19 -5.97
N VAL A 117 -25.59 1.34 -6.48
CA VAL A 117 -26.74 2.06 -5.94
C VAL A 117 -28.01 1.37 -6.46
N PRO A 118 -28.98 1.03 -5.61
CA PRO A 118 -30.22 0.40 -6.05
C PRO A 118 -31.08 1.36 -6.88
N ALA A 119 -31.85 0.77 -7.81
CA ALA A 119 -32.79 1.48 -8.67
C ALA A 119 -33.87 2.20 -7.88
N VAL A 120 -34.30 3.36 -8.38
CA VAL A 120 -35.41 4.14 -7.81
C VAL A 120 -36.66 3.94 -8.66
N PRO A 121 -37.71 3.27 -8.13
CA PRO A 121 -38.88 2.85 -8.92
C PRO A 121 -39.64 3.98 -9.63
N ASP A 122 -39.59 5.21 -9.11
CA ASP A 122 -40.41 6.34 -9.59
C ASP A 122 -39.61 7.45 -10.28
N HIS A 123 -38.36 7.18 -10.66
CA HIS A 123 -37.52 8.20 -11.27
C HIS A 123 -37.81 8.31 -12.79
N PRO A 124 -37.98 9.53 -13.36
CA PRO A 124 -38.48 9.72 -14.73
C PRO A 124 -37.73 9.01 -15.85
N PHE A 125 -36.46 8.67 -15.64
CA PHE A 125 -35.61 8.03 -16.65
C PHE A 125 -34.58 7.03 -16.08
N ASP A 126 -34.60 6.72 -14.78
CA ASP A 126 -33.57 5.85 -14.15
C ASP A 126 -33.66 4.43 -14.70
N SER A 127 -34.89 3.90 -14.80
CA SER A 127 -35.16 2.58 -15.36
C SER A 127 -34.93 2.52 -16.87
N ASP A 128 -35.29 3.57 -17.62
CA ASP A 128 -35.20 3.55 -19.08
C ASP A 128 -33.76 3.65 -19.58
N LEU A 129 -32.89 4.35 -18.84
CA LEU A 129 -31.48 4.55 -19.18
C LEU A 129 -30.53 3.66 -18.35
N ASP A 130 -31.07 2.75 -17.55
CA ASP A 130 -30.32 1.91 -16.60
C ASP A 130 -29.30 2.72 -15.79
N ILE A 131 -29.71 3.85 -15.21
CA ILE A 131 -28.77 4.76 -14.52
C ILE A 131 -28.22 4.12 -13.24
N THR A 132 -29.06 3.43 -12.47
CA THR A 132 -28.69 2.69 -11.26
C THR A 132 -29.14 1.23 -11.30
N GLY A 133 -28.65 0.39 -10.38
CA GLY A 133 -28.86 -1.07 -10.39
C GLY A 133 -27.65 -1.88 -10.88
N LYS A 134 -27.86 -3.20 -11.10
CA LYS A 134 -26.76 -4.17 -11.28
C LYS A 134 -25.94 -3.94 -12.54
N ASN A 135 -26.56 -3.69 -13.69
CA ASN A 135 -25.87 -3.50 -14.98
C ASN A 135 -26.04 -2.06 -15.46
N SER A 136 -25.69 -1.10 -14.61
CA SER A 136 -26.05 0.30 -14.78
C SER A 136 -24.92 1.18 -15.29
N LEU A 137 -25.29 2.35 -15.84
CA LEU A 137 -24.36 3.40 -16.23
C LEU A 137 -23.54 3.88 -15.03
N HIS A 138 -24.16 4.00 -13.84
CA HIS A 138 -23.45 4.31 -12.61
C HIS A 138 -22.32 3.31 -12.34
N ARG A 139 -22.60 2.00 -12.35
CA ARG A 139 -21.57 0.96 -12.14
C ARG A 139 -20.44 1.03 -13.17
N LEU A 140 -20.76 1.40 -14.42
CA LEU A 140 -19.77 1.52 -15.48
C LEU A 140 -18.83 2.72 -15.27
N LEU A 141 -19.38 3.86 -14.86
CA LEU A 141 -18.66 5.13 -14.69
C LEU A 141 -17.99 5.26 -13.32
N ASP A 142 -18.50 4.58 -12.29
CA ASP A 142 -18.03 4.74 -10.94
C ASP A 142 -16.62 4.17 -10.76
N LEU A 143 -15.69 5.10 -10.53
CA LEU A 143 -14.31 4.88 -10.09
C LEU A 143 -14.06 5.57 -8.74
N SER A 144 -15.12 6.06 -8.09
CA SER A 144 -15.00 6.69 -6.78
C SER A 144 -14.40 5.70 -5.79
N ILE A 145 -13.64 6.23 -4.85
CA ILE A 145 -13.01 5.43 -3.80
C ILE A 145 -13.97 5.25 -2.62
N SER A 146 -14.66 6.32 -2.22
CA SER A 146 -15.60 6.34 -1.10
C SER A 146 -17.04 6.09 -1.52
N ARG A 147 -17.88 5.63 -0.59
CA ARG A 147 -19.33 5.45 -0.83
C ARG A 147 -20.03 6.78 -1.08
N GLU A 148 -19.63 7.84 -0.38
CA GLU A 148 -20.20 9.18 -0.57
C GLU A 148 -19.92 9.70 -1.98
N GLY A 149 -18.71 9.48 -2.50
CA GLY A 149 -18.38 9.83 -3.88
C GLY A 149 -19.22 9.04 -4.90
N SER A 150 -19.44 7.75 -4.63
CA SER A 150 -20.30 6.90 -5.46
C SER A 150 -21.76 7.39 -5.46
N HIS A 151 -22.29 7.72 -4.29
CA HIS A 151 -23.65 8.27 -4.14
C HIS A 151 -23.78 9.66 -4.78
N LEU A 152 -22.74 10.50 -4.68
CA LEU A 152 -22.71 11.81 -5.33
C LEU A 152 -22.79 11.67 -6.84
N LEU A 153 -22.03 10.75 -7.43
CA LEU A 153 -22.10 10.43 -8.85
C LEU A 153 -23.50 9.92 -9.25
N ALA A 154 -24.08 9.00 -8.47
CA ALA A 154 -25.44 8.52 -8.71
C ALA A 154 -26.48 9.65 -8.62
N GLY A 155 -26.29 10.61 -7.72
CA GLY A 155 -27.11 11.81 -7.61
C GLY A 155 -27.01 12.68 -8.86
N TRP A 156 -25.79 12.94 -9.34
CA TRP A 156 -25.57 13.71 -10.57
C TRP A 156 -26.16 13.05 -11.81
N LEU A 157 -26.04 11.72 -11.95
CA LEU A 157 -26.59 11.00 -13.09
C LEU A 157 -28.13 10.97 -13.12
N ARG A 158 -28.78 11.10 -11.96
CA ARG A 158 -30.25 11.14 -11.83
C ARG A 158 -30.81 12.56 -11.80
N GLN A 159 -29.98 13.59 -11.95
CA GLN A 159 -30.49 14.96 -11.87
C GLN A 159 -31.31 15.30 -13.13
N THR A 160 -32.61 15.57 -12.97
CA THR A 160 -33.53 15.90 -14.08
C THR A 160 -33.24 17.27 -14.69
N HIS A 161 -32.83 18.23 -13.85
CA HIS A 161 -32.48 19.59 -14.25
C HIS A 161 -31.09 19.95 -13.70
N PRO A 162 -30.00 19.58 -14.40
CA PRO A 162 -28.65 19.93 -13.98
C PRO A 162 -28.35 21.41 -14.24
N ASP A 163 -27.64 22.05 -13.31
CA ASP A 163 -27.11 23.41 -13.52
C ASP A 163 -26.01 23.37 -14.61
N PRO A 164 -26.17 24.11 -15.72
CA PRO A 164 -25.17 24.15 -16.79
C PRO A 164 -23.79 24.64 -16.33
N GLU A 165 -23.73 25.60 -15.41
CA GLU A 165 -22.46 26.20 -14.98
C GLU A 165 -21.70 25.24 -14.04
N GLU A 166 -22.38 24.62 -13.07
CA GLU A 166 -21.77 23.55 -12.26
C GLU A 166 -21.30 22.37 -13.13
N THR A 167 -22.10 22.00 -14.14
CA THR A 167 -21.75 20.92 -15.07
C THR A 167 -20.48 21.25 -15.85
N ARG A 168 -20.32 22.49 -16.35
CA ARG A 168 -19.11 22.94 -17.04
C ARG A 168 -17.89 22.92 -16.14
N GLN A 169 -18.03 23.36 -14.88
CA GLN A 169 -16.94 23.32 -13.89
C GLN A 169 -16.48 21.87 -13.65
N ARG A 170 -17.41 20.94 -13.42
CA ARG A 170 -17.07 19.50 -13.26
C ARG A 170 -16.39 18.94 -14.51
N GLN A 171 -16.88 19.28 -15.71
CA GLN A 171 -16.26 18.87 -16.96
C GLN A 171 -14.87 19.47 -17.19
N ALA A 172 -14.58 20.65 -16.64
CA ALA A 172 -13.24 21.24 -16.68
C ALA A 172 -12.26 20.42 -15.83
N VAL A 173 -12.66 20.04 -14.61
CA VAL A 173 -11.87 19.16 -13.74
C VAL A 173 -11.65 17.79 -14.39
N VAL A 174 -12.68 17.19 -14.98
CA VAL A 174 -12.53 15.91 -15.70
C VAL A 174 -11.55 16.04 -16.88
N ARG A 175 -11.57 17.16 -17.60
CA ARG A 175 -10.63 17.43 -18.70
C ARG A 175 -9.19 17.55 -18.19
N GLU A 176 -8.96 18.23 -17.07
CA GLU A 176 -7.63 18.31 -16.44
C GLU A 176 -7.13 16.92 -16.03
N LEU A 177 -7.96 16.13 -15.35
CA LEU A 177 -7.59 14.80 -14.87
C LEU A 177 -7.41 13.77 -15.99
N ARG A 178 -8.13 13.93 -17.11
CA ARG A 178 -8.00 13.06 -18.28
C ARG A 178 -6.56 12.99 -18.79
N ASP A 179 -5.85 14.11 -18.71
CA ASP A 179 -4.48 14.22 -19.22
C ASP A 179 -3.43 13.80 -18.16
N ARG A 180 -3.88 13.35 -16.97
CA ARG A 180 -3.05 12.84 -15.86
C ARG A 180 -3.47 11.42 -15.40
N PRO A 181 -3.50 10.41 -16.28
CA PRO A 181 -3.91 9.05 -15.91
C PRO A 181 -3.01 8.40 -14.85
N GLY A 182 -1.72 8.77 -14.79
CA GLY A 182 -0.79 8.29 -13.77
C GLY A 182 -1.22 8.68 -12.36
N PHE A 183 -1.68 9.91 -12.18
CA PHE A 183 -2.21 10.41 -10.90
C PHE A 183 -3.46 9.61 -10.48
N CYS A 184 -4.45 9.47 -11.35
CA CYS A 184 -5.69 8.75 -11.04
C CYS A 184 -5.43 7.27 -10.70
N ASN A 185 -4.50 6.61 -11.41
CA ASN A 185 -4.12 5.23 -11.17
C ASN A 185 -3.35 5.08 -9.85
N HIS A 186 -2.40 5.98 -9.58
CA HIS A 186 -1.65 5.99 -8.33
C HIS A 186 -2.57 6.22 -7.14
N PHE A 187 -3.50 7.17 -7.24
CA PHE A 187 -4.46 7.47 -6.19
C PHE A 187 -5.36 6.26 -5.87
N GLN A 188 -5.89 5.58 -6.90
CA GLN A 188 -6.64 4.33 -6.70
C GLN A 188 -5.78 3.22 -6.08
N LEU A 189 -4.55 3.03 -6.57
CA LEU A 189 -3.64 2.01 -6.06
C LEU A 189 -3.28 2.25 -4.59
N ALA A 190 -2.95 3.50 -4.22
CA ALA A 190 -2.64 3.89 -2.86
C ALA A 190 -3.82 3.63 -1.92
N TYR A 191 -5.04 3.94 -2.35
CA TYR A 191 -6.25 3.65 -1.59
C TYR A 191 -6.45 2.16 -1.36
N TYR A 192 -6.41 1.33 -2.40
CA TYR A 192 -6.62 -0.11 -2.24
C TYR A 192 -5.51 -0.77 -1.39
N LEU A 193 -4.31 -0.18 -1.34
CA LEU A 193 -3.21 -0.65 -0.51
C LEU A 193 -3.28 -0.19 0.95
N SER A 194 -3.98 0.90 1.25
CA SER A 194 -4.15 1.34 2.64
C SER A 194 -5.06 0.41 3.45
N GLY A 195 -5.82 -0.47 2.78
CA GLY A 195 -6.74 -1.41 3.42
C GLY A 195 -7.94 -0.74 4.10
N ASP A 196 -8.07 0.58 3.95
CA ASP A 196 -9.09 1.36 4.64
C ASP A 196 -10.41 1.33 3.88
N HIS A 197 -11.22 0.31 4.15
CA HIS A 197 -12.55 0.15 3.54
C HIS A 197 -13.57 1.22 3.98
N HIS A 198 -13.18 2.12 4.90
CA HIS A 198 -14.01 3.21 5.42
C HIS A 198 -13.43 4.59 5.14
N PHE A 199 -12.65 4.74 4.07
CA PHE A 199 -12.16 6.05 3.66
C PHE A 199 -13.33 6.98 3.32
N SER A 200 -13.58 7.95 4.20
CA SER A 200 -14.59 8.98 4.03
C SER A 200 -13.98 10.22 3.38
N ALA A 201 -14.79 10.96 2.63
CA ALA A 201 -14.38 12.24 2.08
C ALA A 201 -13.96 13.25 3.18
N ALA A 202 -14.48 13.08 4.41
CA ALA A 202 -14.08 13.86 5.58
C ALA A 202 -12.64 13.53 6.00
N ARG A 203 -12.28 12.25 6.13
CA ARG A 203 -10.92 11.82 6.47
C ARG A 203 -9.89 12.31 5.44
N LEU A 204 -10.21 12.28 4.14
CA LEU A 204 -9.31 12.85 3.12
C LEU A 204 -9.07 14.34 3.34
N ARG A 205 -10.12 15.09 3.67
CA ARG A 205 -10.04 16.53 3.90
C ARG A 205 -9.20 16.86 5.12
N ASP A 206 -9.30 16.03 6.16
CA ASP A 206 -8.50 16.17 7.38
C ASP A 206 -7.02 15.85 7.10
N ILE A 207 -6.73 14.76 6.37
CA ILE A 207 -5.37 14.41 5.92
C ILE A 207 -4.73 15.51 5.06
N LEU A 208 -5.51 16.20 4.23
CA LEU A 208 -5.01 17.31 3.41
C LEU A 208 -4.74 18.59 4.23
N ARG A 209 -5.25 18.67 5.46
CA ARG A 209 -5.11 19.84 6.35
C ARG A 209 -4.02 19.64 7.40
N GLU A 210 -3.76 18.40 7.79
CA GLU A 210 -2.70 18.05 8.73
C GLU A 210 -1.40 17.73 7.98
N ASP A 211 -0.24 18.09 8.56
CA ASP A 211 1.09 17.73 8.05
C ASP A 211 1.74 16.65 8.95
N PRO A 212 1.23 15.40 8.97
CA PRO A 212 1.52 14.40 10.00
C PRO A 212 2.92 13.75 9.89
N LEU A 213 3.73 14.14 8.91
CA LEU A 213 4.94 13.39 8.54
C LEU A 213 6.17 13.79 9.34
N LEU A 214 6.19 15.00 9.88
CA LEU A 214 7.33 15.51 10.66
C LEU A 214 7.29 15.04 12.12
N ASP A 215 6.09 14.85 12.68
CA ASP A 215 5.94 14.64 14.13
C ASP A 215 6.26 13.18 14.56
N ASN A 216 5.96 12.21 13.70
CA ASN A 216 6.26 10.79 13.99
C ASN A 216 7.76 10.45 13.76
N ALA A 217 8.43 11.18 12.87
CA ALA A 217 9.86 11.02 12.60
C ALA A 217 10.69 11.42 13.82
N GLY A 218 10.37 12.53 14.49
CA GLY A 218 11.09 13.01 15.68
C GLY A 218 11.06 12.03 16.86
N ARG A 219 9.91 11.41 17.14
CA ARG A 219 9.77 10.43 18.24
C ARG A 219 10.54 9.13 17.97
N SER A 220 10.58 8.68 16.70
CA SER A 220 11.37 7.52 16.30
C SER A 220 12.88 7.75 16.36
N LEU A 221 13.32 8.98 16.03
CA LEU A 221 14.72 9.40 16.18
C LEU A 221 15.13 9.44 17.66
N ALA A 222 14.30 10.01 18.53
CA ALA A 222 14.57 10.07 19.96
C ALA A 222 14.73 8.66 20.57
N GLY A 223 13.84 7.73 20.22
CA GLY A 223 13.95 6.34 20.67
C GLY A 223 15.23 5.64 20.16
N ALA A 224 15.63 5.88 18.91
CA ALA A 224 16.87 5.33 18.36
C ALA A 224 18.13 5.84 19.09
N VAL A 225 18.15 7.13 19.46
CA VAL A 225 19.25 7.75 20.21
C VAL A 225 19.37 7.15 21.61
N ILE A 226 18.27 7.07 22.36
CA ILE A 226 18.25 6.50 23.72
C ILE A 226 18.78 5.06 23.71
N LEU A 227 18.33 4.26 22.73
CA LEU A 227 18.70 2.86 22.61
C LEU A 227 20.17 2.68 22.19
N THR A 228 20.71 3.61 21.39
CA THR A 228 22.15 3.64 21.04
C THR A 228 23.00 3.96 22.27
N VAL A 229 22.61 4.97 23.06
CA VAL A 229 23.32 5.34 24.30
C VAL A 229 23.29 4.20 25.33
N THR A 230 22.15 3.53 25.46
CA THR A 230 21.99 2.39 26.38
C THR A 230 22.90 1.22 25.98
N ASN A 231 23.00 0.92 24.68
CA ASN A 231 23.92 -0.11 24.19
C ASN A 231 25.39 0.23 24.43
N ALA A 232 25.78 1.49 24.23
CA ALA A 232 27.14 1.94 24.49
C ALA A 232 27.50 1.81 25.98
N LEU A 233 26.57 2.17 26.88
CA LEU A 233 26.75 2.03 28.32
C LEU A 233 26.89 0.55 28.73
N LEU A 234 26.03 -0.32 28.20
CA LEU A 234 26.11 -1.77 28.46
C LEU A 234 27.42 -2.38 27.91
N ALA A 235 27.93 -1.90 26.78
CA ALA A 235 29.22 -2.35 26.24
C ALA A 235 30.40 -1.97 27.16
N VAL A 236 30.39 -0.76 27.73
CA VAL A 236 31.42 -0.32 28.69
C VAL A 236 31.35 -1.14 29.99
N LEU A 237 30.15 -1.38 30.51
CA LEU A 237 29.96 -2.13 31.76
C LEU A 237 30.31 -3.62 31.62
N THR A 238 30.13 -4.20 30.44
CA THR A 238 30.56 -5.58 30.17
C THR A 238 32.07 -5.69 29.99
N LEU A 239 32.72 -4.71 29.35
CA LEU A 239 34.19 -4.65 29.26
C LEU A 239 34.87 -4.45 30.63
N ALA A 240 34.19 -3.77 31.56
CA ALA A 240 34.64 -3.60 32.93
C ALA A 240 34.39 -4.83 33.84
N GLU A 241 33.91 -5.95 33.29
CA GLU A 241 33.53 -7.19 34.00
C GLU A 241 32.43 -7.01 35.08
N ILE A 242 31.77 -5.84 35.14
CA ILE A 242 30.71 -5.53 36.11
C ILE A 242 29.41 -6.28 35.76
N LEU A 243 29.14 -6.45 34.46
CA LEU A 243 27.89 -7.02 33.95
C LEU A 243 28.16 -8.23 33.05
N PRO A 244 27.36 -9.31 33.18
CA PRO A 244 27.47 -10.46 32.28
C PRO A 244 27.09 -10.11 30.83
N VAL A 245 27.81 -10.69 29.86
CA VAL A 245 27.64 -10.48 28.41
C VAL A 245 26.22 -10.73 27.90
N LYS A 246 25.42 -11.55 28.60
CA LYS A 246 24.02 -11.84 28.26
C LYS A 246 23.13 -10.58 28.17
N TRP A 247 23.40 -9.55 28.98
CA TRP A 247 22.62 -8.31 28.97
C TRP A 247 22.92 -7.45 27.73
N LEU A 248 24.17 -7.46 27.26
CA LEU A 248 24.58 -6.78 26.03
C LEU A 248 23.98 -7.48 24.80
N GLY A 249 24.01 -8.82 24.77
CA GLY A 249 23.39 -9.59 23.67
C GLY A 249 21.88 -9.32 23.54
N LEU A 250 21.18 -9.21 24.67
CA LEU A 250 19.75 -8.87 24.71
C LEU A 250 19.50 -7.45 24.18
N SER A 251 20.27 -6.45 24.63
CA SER A 251 20.05 -5.05 24.27
C SER A 251 20.38 -4.77 22.79
N VAL A 252 21.43 -5.40 22.25
CA VAL A 252 21.76 -5.33 20.81
C VAL A 252 20.67 -5.99 19.98
N GLY A 253 20.11 -7.10 20.44
CA GLY A 253 18.94 -7.73 19.82
C GLY A 253 17.74 -6.78 19.79
N ILE A 254 17.39 -6.15 20.91
CA ILE A 254 16.29 -5.17 21.01
C ILE A 254 16.55 -3.95 20.10
N TYR A 255 17.79 -3.48 20.03
CA TYR A 255 18.16 -2.37 19.15
C TYR A 255 18.04 -2.70 17.67
N ALA A 256 18.53 -3.88 17.28
CA ALA A 256 18.33 -4.39 15.94
C ALA A 256 16.82 -4.47 15.64
N ILE A 257 15.99 -4.99 16.54
CA ILE A 257 14.53 -5.03 16.36
C ILE A 257 13.94 -3.63 16.18
N TYR A 258 14.30 -2.69 17.04
CA TYR A 258 13.78 -1.33 17.02
C TYR A 258 14.11 -0.60 15.72
N TYR A 259 15.38 -0.65 15.31
CA TYR A 259 15.84 -0.13 14.02
C TYR A 259 15.13 -0.87 12.88
N LEU A 260 14.98 -2.20 13.04
CA LEU A 260 14.30 -3.04 12.08
C LEU A 260 12.74 -2.88 12.08
N TRP A 261 12.16 -2.07 12.94
CA TRP A 261 10.73 -1.70 12.89
C TRP A 261 10.48 -0.29 12.37
N HIS A 262 11.41 0.65 12.57
CA HIS A 262 11.18 2.06 12.23
C HIS A 262 11.68 2.51 10.84
N THR A 263 12.41 1.68 10.10
CA THR A 263 12.89 2.04 8.74
C THR A 263 11.80 2.42 7.70
N PRO A 264 10.53 1.94 7.72
CA PRO A 264 9.51 2.45 6.81
C PRO A 264 9.17 3.94 7.04
N LEU A 265 9.30 4.46 8.28
CA LEU A 265 9.13 5.89 8.58
C LEU A 265 10.27 6.74 8.02
N PHE A 266 11.51 6.25 8.12
CA PHE A 266 12.67 6.94 7.52
C PHE A 266 12.63 6.91 5.99
N ARG A 267 12.14 5.82 5.40
CA ARG A 267 12.02 5.67 3.94
C ARG A 267 10.97 6.61 3.36
N SER A 268 9.79 6.73 4.00
CA SER A 268 8.74 7.64 3.52
C SER A 268 9.10 9.12 3.68
N ALA A 269 9.83 9.48 4.73
CA ALA A 269 10.38 10.83 4.90
C ALA A 269 11.45 11.16 3.85
N PHE A 270 12.36 10.21 3.56
CA PHE A 270 13.41 10.37 2.56
C PHE A 270 12.89 10.38 1.12
N GLU A 271 11.95 9.48 0.78
CA GLU A 271 11.31 9.45 -0.54
C GLU A 271 10.54 10.76 -0.82
N LYS A 272 9.87 11.34 0.19
CA LYS A 272 9.23 12.66 0.06
C LYS A 272 10.24 13.80 -0.07
N ALA A 273 11.35 13.76 0.65
CA ALA A 273 12.41 14.75 0.49
C ALA A 273 13.00 14.71 -0.93
N MET A 274 13.21 13.52 -1.50
CA MET A 274 13.68 13.37 -2.88
C MET A 274 12.63 13.78 -3.92
N GLU A 275 11.34 13.47 -3.70
CA GLU A 275 10.27 13.93 -4.61
C GLU A 275 10.15 15.47 -4.62
N LEU A 276 10.31 16.11 -3.46
CA LEU A 276 10.36 17.58 -3.36
C LEU A 276 11.60 18.17 -4.03
N GLU A 277 12.77 17.53 -3.90
CA GLU A 277 14.02 17.96 -4.54
C GLU A 277 13.95 17.84 -6.08
N VAL A 278 13.37 16.75 -6.60
CA VAL A 278 13.15 16.57 -8.05
C VAL A 278 12.15 17.58 -8.60
N GLN A 279 11.15 17.99 -7.81
CA GLN A 279 10.20 19.03 -8.22
C GLN A 279 10.79 20.44 -8.14
N LEU A 280 11.58 20.75 -7.10
CA LEU A 280 12.19 22.07 -6.90
C LEU A 280 13.45 22.30 -7.76
N GLY A 281 14.16 21.24 -8.15
CA GLY A 281 15.29 21.30 -9.09
C GLY A 281 14.89 21.42 -10.57
N SER A 282 13.59 21.55 -10.86
CA SER A 282 13.04 21.70 -12.21
C SER A 282 12.42 23.08 -12.48
N ILE A 283 12.75 24.08 -11.65
CA ILE A 283 12.50 25.52 -11.90
C ILE A 283 13.84 26.16 -12.27
#